data_AF-A0A3B8PSH1-F1
#
_entry.id   AF-A0A3B8PSH1-F1
#
_cell.length_a   1.000
_cell.length_b   1.000
_cell.length_c   1.000
_cell.angle_alpha   90.00
_cell.angle_beta   90.00
_cell.angle_gamma   90.00
#
_symmetry.space_group_name_H-M   'P 1'
#
loop_
_entity.id
_entity.type
_entity.pdbx_description
1 polymer ?
#
loop_
_entity_poly.entity_id
_entity_poly.type
_entity_poly.pdbx_seq_one_letter_code
_entity_poly.pdbx_strand_id
1 'polypeptide(L)'
;MERQRIRPHRAVIGLGVLVALFTAGSGLTAAVTGFHDDSPITREVFGNVPGALKFAFYIVIPVLIVYGAVLFANRVRNWGRGTPDNRATTGSNAKRRFADFRTGVYMRTLLREPAAGVMHSLIYFPFLVLLAVTTVLEVNHQVPEGVKFLHGDTYRAFTAVGDVAGVLFLVGVVWALLRRYGPRRFRPYRIRIKSRP
;
A
#
# COMPACT_ATOMS: atom_id res chain seq x y z
N MET A 1 -15.52 -28.53 -22.52
CA MET A 1 -14.14 -28.16 -22.16
C MET A 1 -14.17 -27.45 -20.81
N GLU A 2 -13.77 -28.14 -19.75
CA GLU A 2 -13.60 -27.55 -18.42
C GLU A 2 -12.42 -26.57 -18.49
N ARG A 3 -12.68 -25.25 -18.58
CA ARG A 3 -11.60 -24.25 -18.53
C ARG A 3 -10.82 -24.50 -17.25
N GLN A 4 -9.51 -24.77 -17.36
CA GLN A 4 -8.60 -24.83 -16.23
C GLN A 4 -8.66 -23.50 -15.48
N ARG A 5 -9.57 -23.39 -14.50
CA ARG A 5 -9.71 -22.19 -13.67
C ARG A 5 -8.57 -22.22 -12.67
N ILE A 6 -7.62 -21.30 -12.83
CA ILE A 6 -6.58 -21.05 -11.83
C ILE A 6 -7.28 -20.87 -10.48
N ARG A 7 -6.91 -21.71 -9.49
CA ARG A 7 -7.51 -21.62 -8.16
C ARG A 7 -7.09 -20.29 -7.51
N PRO A 8 -8.01 -19.49 -6.95
CA PRO A 8 -7.70 -18.14 -6.45
C PRO A 8 -6.54 -18.09 -5.47
N HIS A 9 -6.44 -19.06 -4.55
CA HIS A 9 -5.34 -19.11 -3.58
C HIS A 9 -3.97 -19.38 -4.23
N ARG A 10 -3.91 -20.11 -5.36
CA ARG A 10 -2.67 -20.31 -6.11
C ARG A 10 -2.26 -19.04 -6.84
N ALA A 11 -3.22 -18.28 -7.38
CA ALA A 11 -2.95 -16.98 -7.99
C ALA A 11 -2.36 -16.00 -6.99
N VAL A 12 -2.85 -15.99 -5.74
CA VAL A 12 -2.30 -15.17 -4.65
C VAL A 12 -0.84 -15.52 -4.35
N ILE A 13 -0.52 -16.82 -4.24
CA ILE A 13 0.87 -17.27 -4.00
C ILE A 13 1.75 -16.86 -5.19
N GLY A 14 1.30 -17.10 -6.42
CA GLY A 14 2.02 -16.73 -7.64
C GLY A 14 2.30 -15.23 -7.70
N LEU A 15 1.33 -14.39 -7.38
CA LEU A 15 1.51 -12.94 -7.29
C LEU A 15 2.51 -12.57 -6.19
N GLY A 16 2.42 -13.19 -5.01
CA GLY A 16 3.36 -12.96 -3.92
C GLY A 16 4.81 -13.30 -4.30
N VAL A 17 5.01 -14.45 -4.97
CA VAL A 17 6.33 -14.84 -5.49
C VAL A 17 6.81 -13.86 -6.54
N LEU A 18 5.95 -13.45 -7.48
CA LEU A 18 6.30 -12.46 -8.50
C LEU A 18 6.75 -11.13 -7.87
N VAL A 19 6.00 -10.62 -6.90
CA VAL A 19 6.35 -9.37 -6.20
C VAL A 19 7.64 -9.54 -5.41
N ALA A 20 7.84 -10.67 -4.73
CA ALA A 20 9.07 -10.95 -3.99
C ALA A 20 10.31 -11.01 -4.91
N LEU A 21 10.19 -11.68 -6.07
CA LEU A 21 11.23 -11.72 -7.09
C LEU A 21 11.50 -10.33 -7.67
N PHE A 22 10.47 -9.55 -7.93
CA PHE A 22 10.62 -8.16 -8.38
C PHE A 22 11.38 -7.32 -7.34
N THR A 23 11.03 -7.41 -6.06
CA THR A 23 11.71 -6.68 -4.97
C THR A 23 13.17 -7.12 -4.81
N ALA A 24 13.46 -8.43 -4.87
CA ALA A 24 14.83 -8.93 -4.80
C ALA A 24 15.64 -8.48 -6.03
N GLY A 25 15.04 -8.57 -7.22
CA GLY A 25 15.64 -8.16 -8.48
C GLY A 25 15.91 -6.66 -8.55
N SER A 26 15.02 -5.81 -7.99
CA SER A 26 15.23 -4.37 -7.93
C SER A 26 16.43 -4.01 -7.04
N GLY A 27 16.58 -4.70 -5.90
CA GLY A 27 17.75 -4.56 -5.04
C GLY A 27 19.06 -4.99 -5.69
N LEU A 28 19.05 -6.13 -6.40
CA LEU A 28 20.22 -6.60 -7.15
C LEU A 28 20.57 -5.63 -8.29
N THR A 29 19.58 -5.15 -9.02
CA THR A 29 19.78 -4.19 -10.13
C THR A 29 20.40 -2.90 -9.60
N ALA A 30 19.89 -2.36 -8.50
CA ALA A 30 20.46 -1.18 -7.86
C ALA A 30 21.91 -1.41 -7.39
N ALA A 31 22.20 -2.59 -6.82
CA ALA A 31 23.55 -2.93 -6.34
C ALA A 31 24.58 -3.08 -7.48
N VAL A 32 24.15 -3.56 -8.65
CA VAL A 32 25.02 -3.74 -9.83
C VAL A 32 25.21 -2.43 -10.60
N THR A 33 24.13 -1.66 -10.79
CA THR A 33 24.16 -0.46 -11.62
C THR A 33 24.74 0.75 -10.91
N GLY A 34 24.47 0.90 -9.61
CA GLY A 34 24.96 2.04 -8.84
C GLY A 34 24.55 3.39 -9.43
N PHE A 35 23.36 3.50 -10.05
CA PHE A 35 22.93 4.76 -10.66
C PHE A 35 22.59 5.80 -9.60
N HIS A 36 23.29 6.93 -9.65
CA HIS A 36 23.11 8.08 -8.77
C HIS A 36 22.69 9.33 -9.56
N ASP A 37 22.23 10.36 -8.84
CA ASP A 37 21.88 11.68 -9.39
C ASP A 37 22.75 12.69 -8.65
N ASP A 38 23.61 13.40 -9.37
CA ASP A 38 24.55 14.38 -8.82
C ASP A 38 23.93 15.78 -8.68
N SER A 39 22.62 15.92 -8.91
CA SER A 39 21.91 17.17 -8.72
C SER A 39 22.08 17.71 -7.30
N PRO A 40 22.37 19.02 -7.13
CA PRO A 40 22.47 19.62 -5.80
C PRO A 40 21.14 19.66 -5.04
N ILE A 41 20.01 19.49 -5.75
CA ILE A 41 18.66 19.50 -5.18
C ILE A 41 18.02 18.14 -5.44
N THR A 42 18.46 17.15 -4.70
CA THR A 42 17.82 15.84 -4.56
C THR A 42 18.27 15.20 -3.25
N ARG A 43 17.68 14.06 -2.87
CA ARG A 43 18.20 13.25 -1.76
C ARG A 43 18.92 12.02 -2.28
N GLU A 44 19.97 11.63 -1.59
CA GLU A 44 20.62 10.35 -1.82
C GLU A 44 19.70 9.19 -1.39
N VAL A 45 19.43 8.27 -2.31
CA VAL A 45 18.66 7.06 -2.01
C VAL A 45 19.52 6.13 -1.15
N PHE A 46 18.99 5.76 0.02
CA PHE A 46 19.72 5.03 1.06
C PHE A 46 20.97 5.76 1.63
N GLY A 47 20.98 7.10 1.58
CA GLY A 47 22.00 7.90 2.30
C GLY A 47 22.03 7.54 3.78
N ASN A 48 23.23 7.42 4.36
CA ASN A 48 23.47 7.01 5.75
C ASN A 48 22.97 5.60 6.15
N VAL A 49 22.61 4.73 5.19
CA VAL A 49 22.22 3.34 5.50
C VAL A 49 23.40 2.40 5.25
N PRO A 50 23.91 1.69 6.28
CA PRO A 50 24.96 0.68 6.12
C PRO A 50 24.62 -0.38 5.08
N GLY A 51 25.62 -0.79 4.27
CA GLY A 51 25.43 -1.81 3.21
C GLY A 51 24.86 -3.13 3.73
N ALA A 52 25.27 -3.58 4.93
CA ALA A 52 24.72 -4.78 5.55
C ALA A 52 23.21 -4.68 5.82
N LEU A 53 22.70 -3.50 6.19
CA LEU A 53 21.26 -3.27 6.39
C LEU A 53 20.51 -3.23 5.05
N LYS A 54 21.09 -2.63 4.00
CA LYS A 54 20.51 -2.67 2.65
C LYS A 54 20.39 -4.12 2.15
N PHE A 55 21.45 -4.90 2.33
CA PHE A 55 21.47 -6.33 1.97
C PHE A 55 20.42 -7.12 2.76
N ALA A 56 20.38 -6.96 4.09
CA ALA A 56 19.38 -7.63 4.92
C ALA A 56 17.95 -7.28 4.50
N PHE A 57 17.67 -6.01 4.17
CA PHE A 57 16.37 -5.56 3.68
C PHE A 57 15.94 -6.32 2.41
N TYR A 58 16.81 -6.41 1.41
CA TYR A 58 16.52 -7.07 0.14
C TYR A 58 16.46 -8.60 0.22
N ILE A 59 16.80 -9.21 1.35
CA ILE A 59 16.59 -10.64 1.63
C ILE A 59 15.32 -10.84 2.46
N VAL A 60 15.18 -10.11 3.56
CA VAL A 60 14.09 -10.31 4.53
C VAL A 60 12.74 -9.92 3.94
N ILE A 61 12.65 -8.80 3.22
CA ILE A 61 11.37 -8.30 2.70
C ILE A 61 10.75 -9.28 1.68
N PRO A 62 11.47 -9.79 0.66
CA PRO A 62 10.94 -10.82 -0.23
C PRO A 62 10.42 -12.06 0.50
N VAL A 63 11.16 -12.55 1.51
CA VAL A 63 10.74 -13.71 2.31
C VAL A 63 9.43 -13.41 3.05
N LEU A 64 9.32 -12.24 3.68
CA LEU A 64 8.09 -11.82 4.35
C LEU A 64 6.91 -11.63 3.39
N ILE A 65 7.16 -11.16 2.16
CA ILE A 65 6.12 -11.06 1.11
C ILE A 65 5.59 -12.44 0.75
N VAL A 66 6.47 -13.43 0.50
CA VAL A 66 6.04 -14.81 0.20
C VAL A 66 5.29 -15.41 1.38
N TYR A 67 5.83 -15.26 2.60
CA TYR A 67 5.19 -15.75 3.81
C TYR A 67 3.79 -15.15 4.00
N GLY A 68 3.67 -13.83 3.88
CA GLY A 68 2.38 -13.13 3.93
C GLY A 68 1.42 -13.58 2.84
N ALA A 69 1.90 -13.81 1.62
CA ALA A 69 1.09 -14.31 0.51
C ALA A 69 0.57 -15.73 0.77
N VAL A 70 1.36 -16.61 1.38
CA VAL A 70 0.92 -17.97 1.78
C VAL A 70 -0.15 -17.89 2.87
N LEU A 71 0.04 -17.08 3.90
CA LEU A 71 -0.96 -16.87 4.95
C LEU A 71 -2.26 -16.28 4.39
N PHE A 72 -2.15 -15.32 3.48
CA PHE A 72 -3.31 -14.75 2.80
C PHE A 72 -3.99 -15.77 1.87
N ALA A 73 -3.23 -16.59 1.15
CA ALA A 73 -3.76 -17.66 0.32
C ALA A 73 -4.55 -18.70 1.14
N ASN A 74 -4.11 -19.01 2.36
CA ASN A 74 -4.88 -19.84 3.29
C ASN A 74 -6.24 -19.20 3.64
N ARG A 75 -6.28 -17.88 3.79
CA ARG A 75 -7.54 -17.14 3.99
C ARG A 75 -8.42 -17.18 2.74
N VAL A 76 -7.84 -16.99 1.55
CA VAL A 76 -8.57 -17.09 0.27
C VAL A 76 -9.13 -18.49 0.03
N ARG A 77 -8.41 -19.54 0.44
CA ARG A 77 -8.91 -20.91 0.39
C ARG A 77 -10.19 -21.09 1.21
N ASN A 78 -10.29 -20.42 2.35
CA ASN A 78 -11.51 -20.45 3.16
C ASN A 78 -12.68 -19.71 2.51
N TRP A 79 -12.42 -18.59 1.82
CA TRP A 79 -13.46 -17.89 1.04
C TRP A 79 -13.96 -18.69 -0.16
N GLY A 80 -13.09 -19.54 -0.72
CA GLY A 80 -13.44 -20.42 -1.83
C GLY A 80 -14.26 -21.67 -1.46
N ARG A 81 -14.65 -21.84 -0.19
CA ARG A 81 -15.50 -22.98 0.24
C ARG A 81 -16.96 -22.85 -0.20
N GLY A 82 -17.42 -21.63 -0.49
CA GLY A 82 -18.77 -21.38 -0.98
C GLY A 82 -18.93 -21.64 -2.49
N THR A 83 -20.16 -21.50 -2.98
CA THR A 83 -20.46 -21.57 -4.41
C THR A 83 -19.92 -20.33 -5.15
N PRO A 84 -19.45 -20.47 -6.40
CA PRO A 84 -19.04 -19.32 -7.19
C PRO A 84 -20.21 -18.37 -7.45
N ASP A 85 -20.01 -17.08 -7.16
CA ASP A 85 -20.94 -16.01 -7.48
C ASP A 85 -20.67 -15.46 -8.90
N ASN A 86 -21.72 -15.17 -9.68
CA ASN A 86 -21.57 -14.59 -11.02
C ASN A 86 -21.28 -13.10 -10.92
N ARG A 87 -19.98 -12.75 -11.02
CA ARG A 87 -19.50 -11.37 -10.96
C ARG A 87 -19.24 -10.74 -12.32
N ALA A 88 -19.79 -11.30 -13.40
CA ALA A 88 -19.59 -10.74 -14.74
C ALA A 88 -20.11 -9.29 -14.84
N THR A 89 -19.31 -8.46 -15.49
CA THR A 89 -19.69 -7.12 -15.91
C THR A 89 -20.24 -7.21 -17.33
N THR A 90 -21.48 -6.78 -17.52
CA THR A 90 -22.19 -6.77 -18.80
C THR A 90 -22.57 -5.34 -19.17
N GLY A 91 -22.91 -5.07 -20.43
CA GLY A 91 -23.37 -3.74 -20.85
C GLY A 91 -24.55 -3.23 -20.01
N SER A 92 -25.48 -4.11 -19.63
CA SER A 92 -26.65 -3.77 -18.80
C SER A 92 -26.33 -3.46 -17.34
N ASN A 93 -25.23 -3.98 -16.78
CA ASN A 93 -24.89 -3.81 -15.36
C ASN A 93 -23.63 -2.95 -15.10
N ALA A 94 -22.90 -2.57 -16.15
CA ALA A 94 -21.63 -1.84 -16.04
C ALA A 94 -21.74 -0.55 -15.23
N LYS A 95 -22.78 0.26 -15.48
CA LYS A 95 -23.03 1.52 -14.74
C LYS A 95 -23.19 1.26 -13.24
N ARG A 96 -23.98 0.25 -12.87
CA ARG A 96 -24.19 -0.12 -11.46
C ARG A 96 -22.90 -0.63 -10.84
N ARG A 97 -22.18 -1.54 -11.51
CA ARG A 97 -20.89 -2.07 -11.04
C ARG A 97 -19.87 -0.97 -10.78
N PHE A 98 -19.78 0.02 -11.67
CA PHE A 98 -18.88 1.15 -11.50
C PHE A 98 -19.30 2.06 -10.34
N ALA A 99 -20.60 2.29 -10.16
CA ALA A 99 -21.11 3.05 -9.01
C ALA A 99 -20.85 2.33 -7.68
N ASP A 100 -21.00 1.01 -7.63
CA ASP A 100 -20.70 0.17 -6.47
C ASP A 100 -19.21 0.16 -6.16
N PHE A 101 -18.37 0.00 -7.20
CA PHE A 101 -16.91 0.12 -7.08
C PHE A 101 -16.53 1.47 -6.50
N ARG A 102 -17.04 2.57 -7.06
CA ARG A 102 -16.84 3.93 -6.56
C ARG A 102 -17.25 4.04 -5.08
N THR A 103 -18.41 3.53 -4.72
CA THR A 103 -18.89 3.53 -3.33
C THR A 103 -17.92 2.81 -2.39
N GLY A 104 -17.33 1.70 -2.85
CA GLY A 104 -16.32 0.94 -2.13
C GLY A 104 -14.98 1.69 -1.99
N VAL A 105 -14.39 2.16 -3.08
CA VAL A 105 -13.07 2.84 -3.05
C VAL A 105 -13.10 4.18 -2.33
N TYR A 106 -14.23 4.88 -2.34
CA TYR A 106 -14.44 6.09 -1.53
C TYR A 106 -14.92 5.78 -0.11
N MET A 107 -15.06 4.50 0.25
CA MET A 107 -15.40 4.03 1.60
C MET A 107 -16.66 4.71 2.15
N ARG A 108 -17.67 4.94 1.29
CA ARG A 108 -18.84 5.75 1.62
C ARG A 108 -19.62 5.23 2.83
N THR A 109 -19.52 3.94 3.13
CA THR A 109 -20.15 3.33 4.30
C THR A 109 -19.55 3.82 5.62
N LEU A 110 -18.26 4.20 5.65
CA LEU A 110 -17.62 4.77 6.84
C LEU A 110 -18.12 6.19 7.14
N LEU A 111 -18.56 6.93 6.13
CA LEU A 111 -19.14 8.26 6.29
C LEU A 111 -20.50 8.25 7.00
N ARG A 112 -21.11 7.08 7.24
CA ARG A 112 -22.30 6.94 8.09
C ARG A 112 -22.04 7.38 9.53
N GLU A 113 -20.81 7.28 10.00
CA GLU A 113 -20.35 7.91 11.25
C GLU A 113 -19.28 8.95 10.88
N PRO A 114 -19.64 10.24 10.70
CA PRO A 114 -18.77 11.25 10.07
C PRO A 114 -17.37 11.34 10.69
N ALA A 115 -17.28 11.30 12.03
CA ALA A 115 -15.99 11.33 12.72
C ALA A 115 -15.10 10.11 12.37
N ALA A 116 -15.68 8.92 12.27
CA ALA A 116 -14.94 7.73 11.84
C ALA A 116 -14.59 7.80 10.35
N GLY A 117 -15.49 8.32 9.52
CA GLY A 117 -15.30 8.48 8.10
C GLY A 117 -14.17 9.45 7.75
N VAL A 118 -14.14 10.63 8.35
CA VAL A 118 -13.06 11.62 8.16
C VAL A 118 -11.73 11.05 8.64
N MET A 119 -11.70 10.45 9.84
CA MET A 119 -10.51 9.81 10.37
C MET A 119 -9.95 8.74 9.42
N HIS A 120 -10.79 7.83 8.89
CA HIS A 120 -10.31 6.84 7.92
C HIS A 120 -9.89 7.45 6.59
N SER A 121 -10.55 8.53 6.15
CA SER A 121 -10.17 9.24 4.93
C SER A 121 -8.76 9.84 5.04
N LEU A 122 -8.43 10.41 6.21
CA LEU A 122 -7.10 10.90 6.55
C LEU A 122 -6.03 9.80 6.64
N ILE A 123 -6.43 8.52 6.72
CA ILE A 123 -5.49 7.40 6.67
C ILE A 123 -5.39 6.87 5.24
N TYR A 124 -6.52 6.53 4.64
CA TYR A 124 -6.57 5.80 3.36
C TYR A 124 -6.05 6.61 2.18
N PHE A 125 -6.54 7.84 1.97
CA PHE A 125 -6.12 8.62 0.80
C PHE A 125 -4.66 9.06 0.89
N PRO A 126 -4.18 9.58 2.04
CA PRO A 126 -2.76 9.90 2.17
C PRO A 126 -1.86 8.66 2.07
N PHE A 127 -2.30 7.49 2.55
CA PHE A 127 -1.56 6.24 2.33
C PHE A 127 -1.39 5.92 0.83
N LEU A 128 -2.45 6.08 0.01
CA LEU A 128 -2.34 5.88 -1.43
C LEU A 128 -1.39 6.88 -2.09
N VAL A 129 -1.40 8.14 -1.64
CA VAL A 129 -0.44 9.16 -2.10
C VAL A 129 0.99 8.78 -1.72
N LEU A 130 1.23 8.38 -0.46
CA LEU A 130 2.55 7.94 0.02
C LEU A 130 3.05 6.69 -0.72
N LEU A 131 2.15 5.75 -1.04
CA LEU A 131 2.47 4.59 -1.88
C LEU A 131 2.90 5.03 -3.28
N ALA A 132 2.20 5.99 -3.88
CA ALA A 132 2.57 6.54 -5.18
C ALA A 132 3.93 7.27 -5.12
N VAL A 133 4.15 8.11 -4.11
CA VAL A 133 5.44 8.80 -3.84
C VAL A 133 6.57 7.78 -3.74
N THR A 134 6.37 6.70 -2.98
CA THR A 134 7.37 5.63 -2.83
C THR A 134 7.63 4.90 -4.14
N THR A 135 6.60 4.63 -4.92
CA THR A 135 6.72 3.94 -6.22
C THR A 135 7.47 4.81 -7.23
N VAL A 136 7.14 6.11 -7.30
CA VAL A 136 7.80 7.08 -8.19
C VAL A 136 9.28 7.23 -7.83
N LEU A 137 9.60 7.27 -6.53
CA LEU A 137 10.98 7.25 -6.06
C LEU A 137 11.73 5.99 -6.51
N GLU A 138 11.13 4.81 -6.33
CA GLU A 138 11.76 3.54 -6.72
C GLU A 138 12.00 3.51 -8.23
N VAL A 139 11.05 3.98 -9.05
CA VAL A 139 11.25 4.11 -10.50
C VAL A 139 12.43 5.04 -10.79
N ASN A 140 12.49 6.24 -10.19
CA ASN A 140 13.62 7.15 -10.36
C ASN A 140 14.96 6.54 -9.90
N HIS A 141 14.95 5.68 -8.88
CA HIS A 141 16.14 4.99 -8.40
C HIS A 141 16.68 4.00 -9.43
N GLN A 142 15.79 3.23 -10.07
CA GLN A 142 16.16 2.14 -10.99
C GLN A 142 16.57 2.63 -12.39
N VAL A 143 16.17 3.83 -12.81
CA VAL A 143 16.49 4.34 -14.15
C VAL A 143 17.92 4.91 -14.23
N PRO A 144 18.59 4.85 -15.40
CA PRO A 144 19.91 5.45 -15.62
C PRO A 144 19.94 6.96 -15.34
N GLU A 145 21.12 7.47 -15.01
CA GLU A 145 21.35 8.89 -14.66
C GLU A 145 20.72 9.87 -15.65
N GLY A 146 20.92 9.68 -16.96
CA GLY A 146 20.42 10.58 -18.00
C GLY A 146 18.90 10.67 -18.15
N VAL A 147 18.14 9.83 -17.45
CA VAL A 147 16.66 9.86 -17.45
C VAL A 147 16.07 9.98 -16.04
N LYS A 148 16.90 10.20 -15.01
CA LYS A 148 16.40 10.56 -13.68
C LYS A 148 15.65 11.88 -13.76
N PHE A 149 14.61 12.02 -12.95
CA PHE A 149 13.65 13.12 -13.05
C PHE A 149 13.28 13.72 -11.69
N LEU A 150 13.64 13.07 -10.57
CA LEU A 150 13.44 13.62 -9.22
C LEU A 150 14.64 14.47 -8.78
N HIS A 151 14.83 15.61 -9.45
CA HIS A 151 15.78 16.65 -9.06
C HIS A 151 15.19 18.06 -9.23
N GLY A 152 15.82 19.06 -8.61
CA GLY A 152 15.42 20.46 -8.75
C GLY A 152 14.00 20.73 -8.25
N ASP A 153 13.23 21.50 -9.01
CA ASP A 153 11.86 21.86 -8.62
C ASP A 153 10.89 20.68 -8.67
N THR A 154 11.12 19.69 -9.55
CA THR A 154 10.36 18.44 -9.58
C THR A 154 10.50 17.69 -8.27
N TYR A 155 11.73 17.60 -7.74
CA TYR A 155 11.99 16.99 -6.44
C TYR A 155 11.34 17.75 -5.29
N ARG A 156 11.38 19.10 -5.32
CA ARG A 156 10.75 19.94 -4.29
C ARG A 156 9.23 19.73 -4.25
N ALA A 157 8.57 19.74 -5.40
CA ALA A 157 7.13 19.47 -5.49
C ALA A 157 6.79 18.05 -5.04
N PHE A 158 7.56 17.05 -5.49
CA PHE A 158 7.43 15.65 -5.06
C PHE A 158 7.52 15.51 -3.53
N THR A 159 8.52 16.16 -2.91
CA THR A 159 8.74 16.13 -1.46
C THR A 159 7.60 16.83 -0.72
N ALA A 160 7.18 18.01 -1.17
CA ALA A 160 6.06 18.74 -0.57
C ALA A 160 4.76 17.93 -0.59
N VAL A 161 4.46 17.22 -1.69
CA VAL A 161 3.31 16.30 -1.76
C VAL A 161 3.45 15.16 -0.75
N GLY A 162 4.65 14.57 -0.65
CA GLY A 162 4.97 13.54 0.33
C GLY A 162 4.77 14.02 1.77
N ASP A 163 5.26 15.20 2.11
CA ASP A 163 5.18 15.79 3.45
C ASP A 163 3.73 16.09 3.84
N VAL A 164 2.95 16.70 2.95
CA VAL A 164 1.53 16.97 3.19
C VAL A 164 0.76 15.67 3.41
N ALA A 165 0.98 14.67 2.56
CA ALA A 165 0.35 13.36 2.73
C ALA A 165 0.80 12.69 4.05
N GLY A 166 2.08 12.78 4.40
CA GLY A 166 2.63 12.26 5.65
C GLY A 166 1.97 12.87 6.88
N VAL A 167 1.81 14.20 6.91
CA VAL A 167 1.14 14.91 8.00
C VAL A 167 -0.33 14.49 8.10
N LEU A 168 -1.06 14.47 6.99
CA LEU A 168 -2.47 14.05 6.99
C LEU A 168 -2.62 12.60 7.48
N PHE A 169 -1.74 11.70 7.02
CA PHE A 169 -1.69 10.31 7.48
C PHE A 169 -1.46 10.22 8.98
N LEU A 170 -0.46 10.94 9.49
CA LEU A 170 -0.12 10.95 10.91
C LEU A 170 -1.28 11.46 11.77
N VAL A 171 -1.95 12.53 11.35
CA VAL A 171 -3.15 13.05 12.02
C VAL A 171 -4.24 11.97 12.08
N GLY A 172 -4.50 11.27 10.97
CA GLY A 172 -5.45 10.17 10.92
C GLY A 172 -5.11 9.03 11.88
N VAL A 173 -3.84 8.60 11.92
CA VAL A 173 -3.36 7.54 12.82
C VAL A 173 -3.43 7.96 14.29
N VAL A 174 -2.98 9.16 14.64
CA VAL A 174 -3.07 9.70 16.00
C VAL A 174 -4.53 9.75 16.45
N TRP A 175 -5.42 10.25 15.60
CA TRP A 175 -6.85 10.26 15.89
C TRP A 175 -7.42 8.84 16.10
N ALA A 176 -7.02 7.86 15.28
CA ALA A 176 -7.41 6.47 15.47
C ALA A 176 -6.91 5.89 16.79
N LEU A 177 -5.67 6.18 17.18
CA LEU A 177 -5.11 5.77 18.47
C LEU A 177 -5.86 6.42 19.63
N LEU A 178 -6.17 7.70 19.56
CA LEU A 178 -6.95 8.41 20.58
C LEU A 178 -8.36 7.83 20.73
N ARG A 179 -9.05 7.49 19.62
CA ARG A 179 -10.37 6.84 19.67
C ARG A 179 -10.32 5.40 20.19
N ARG A 180 -9.17 4.73 20.06
CA ARG A 180 -8.99 3.33 20.48
C ARG A 180 -8.54 3.21 21.93
N TYR A 181 -7.56 4.01 22.33
CA TYR A 181 -6.86 3.88 23.61
C TYR A 181 -7.00 5.10 24.51
N GLY A 182 -7.38 6.26 23.97
CA GLY A 182 -7.51 7.51 24.74
C GLY A 182 -8.65 7.49 25.77
N PRO A 183 -8.86 8.62 26.48
CA PRO A 183 -9.91 8.77 27.48
C PRO A 183 -11.31 8.33 27.01
N ARG A 184 -12.16 7.86 27.94
CA ARG A 184 -13.52 7.36 27.65
C ARG A 184 -14.38 8.33 26.82
N ARG A 185 -14.14 9.64 26.91
CA ARG A 185 -14.84 10.68 26.11
C ARG A 185 -14.53 10.62 24.62
N PHE A 186 -13.36 10.14 24.24
CA PHE A 186 -12.94 10.04 22.84
C PHE A 186 -13.24 8.66 22.22
N ARG A 187 -13.58 7.67 23.05
CA ARG A 187 -13.91 6.32 22.59
C ARG A 187 -15.35 6.26 22.08
N PRO A 188 -15.59 5.68 20.90
CA PRO A 188 -16.94 5.38 20.43
C PRO A 188 -17.68 4.49 21.42
N TYR A 189 -19.01 4.68 21.51
CA TYR A 189 -19.87 3.93 22.45
C TYR A 189 -19.59 2.42 22.44
N ARG A 190 -19.48 1.81 21.24
CA ARG A 190 -19.22 0.38 21.07
C ARG A 190 -17.90 -0.09 21.68
N ILE A 191 -16.86 0.74 21.64
CA ILE A 191 -15.56 0.41 22.24
C ILE A 191 -15.65 0.56 23.76
N ARG A 192 -16.30 1.64 24.22
CA ARG A 192 -16.47 1.93 25.65
C ARG A 192 -17.15 0.81 26.43
N ILE A 193 -18.16 0.15 25.85
CA ILE A 193 -18.91 -0.94 26.50
C ILE A 193 -18.17 -2.29 26.47
N LYS A 194 -17.16 -2.45 25.60
CA LYS A 194 -16.42 -3.73 25.44
C LYS A 194 -15.13 -3.78 26.24
N SER A 195 -14.57 -2.63 26.62
CA SER A 195 -13.48 -2.55 27.58
C SER A 195 -14.04 -2.68 29.00
N ARG A 196 -13.83 -3.83 29.66
CA ARG A 196 -14.02 -3.95 31.12
C ARG A 196 -13.02 -3.01 31.83
N PRO A 197 -13.38 -2.44 33.00
CA PRO A 197 -12.49 -1.60 33.79
C PRO A 197 -11.21 -2.35 34.18
#